data_AF-A0ABD1DS10-F1
#
_entry.id   AF-A0ABD1DS10-F1
#
_cell.length_a   1.000
_cell.length_b   1.000
_cell.length_c   1.000
_cell.angle_alpha   90.00
_cell.angle_beta   90.00
_cell.angle_gamma   90.00
#
_symmetry.space_group_name_H-M   'P 1'
#
loop_
_entity.id
_entity.type
_entity.pdbx_description
1 polymer ?
#
loop_
_entity_poly.entity_id
_entity_poly.type
_entity_poly.pdbx_seq_one_letter_code
_entity_poly.pdbx_strand_id
1 'polypeptide(L)' 'MLWIPHQLVGVPLNFNVTLECFTEAHPTSLNYWTREDGHMIHDSRKY' A
#
# COMPACT_ATOMS: atom_id res chain seq x y z
N MET A 1 6.59 6.18 -13.46
CA MET A 1 6.13 4.78 -13.59
C MET A 1 5.63 4.29 -12.23
N LEU A 2 4.47 3.62 -12.16
CA LEU A 2 3.97 2.98 -10.94
C LEU A 2 3.86 1.48 -11.21
N TRP A 3 4.45 0.66 -10.33
CA TRP A 3 4.44 -0.78 -10.47
C TRP A 3 4.17 -1.46 -9.14
N ILE A 4 3.16 -2.34 -9.14
CA ILE A 4 2.75 -3.14 -8.00
C ILE A 4 2.93 -4.61 -8.41
N PRO A 5 3.88 -5.35 -7.82
CA PRO A 5 4.16 -6.72 -8.21
C PRO A 5 2.99 -7.67 -7.88
N HIS A 6 2.32 -7.44 -6.75
CA HIS A 6 1.26 -8.28 -6.23
C HIS A 6 -0.09 -7.55 -6.27
N GLN A 7 -0.95 -7.92 -7.22
CA GLN A 7 -2.29 -7.32 -7.33
C GLN A 7 -3.27 -7.82 -6.26
N LEU A 8 -3.00 -9.00 -5.69
CA LEU A 8 -3.79 -9.63 -4.65
C LEU A 8 -2.85 -10.34 -3.67
N VAL A 9 -2.99 -10.05 -2.38
CA VAL A 9 -2.26 -10.75 -1.31
C VAL A 9 -3.27 -11.26 -0.30
N GLY A 10 -3.30 -12.58 -0.11
CA GLY A 10 -4.11 -13.23 0.92
C GLY A 10 -3.29 -13.45 2.18
N VAL A 11 -3.85 -13.14 3.35
CA VAL A 11 -3.22 -13.38 4.65
C VAL A 11 -4.25 -13.97 5.62
N PRO A 12 -3.90 -14.97 6.45
CA PRO A 12 -4.79 -15.47 7.50
C PRO A 12 -5.12 -14.40 8.54
N LEU A 13 -6.20 -14.62 9.28
CA LEU A 13 -6.57 -13.74 10.40
C LEU A 13 -5.44 -13.68 11.44
N ASN A 14 -5.15 -12.46 11.91
CA ASN A 14 -4.13 -12.15 12.92
C ASN A 14 -2.67 -12.34 12.45
N PHE A 15 -2.42 -12.38 11.15
CA PHE A 15 -1.07 -12.36 10.57
C PHE A 15 -0.76 -11.02 9.91
N ASN A 16 0.52 -10.68 9.87
CA ASN A 16 1.01 -9.47 9.23
C ASN A 16 1.22 -9.70 7.74
N VAL A 17 1.06 -8.65 6.95
CA VAL A 17 1.29 -8.65 5.51
C VAL A 17 2.04 -7.38 5.11
N THR A 18 2.88 -7.49 4.09
CA THR A 18 3.59 -6.35 3.51
C THR A 18 3.04 -6.09 2.11
N LEU A 19 2.67 -4.84 1.84
CA LEU A 19 2.31 -4.37 0.50
C LEU A 19 3.48 -3.59 -0.10
N GLU A 20 3.84 -3.92 -1.32
CA GLU A 20 5.00 -3.34 -2.01
C GLU A 20 4.57 -2.59 -3.26
N CYS A 21 5.19 -1.45 -3.49
CA CYS A 21 4.94 -0.61 -4.65
C CYS A 21 6.23 0.12 -5.03
N PHE A 22 6.51 0.14 -6.33
CA PHE A 22 7.66 0.83 -6.91
C PHE A 22 7.16 2.02 -7.71
N THR A 23 7.75 3.18 -7.45
CA THR A 23 7.35 4.44 -8.10
C THR A 23 8.59 5.16 -8.58
N GLU A 24 8.56 5.60 -9.83
CA GLU A 24 9.55 6.49 -10.41
C GLU A 24 8.85 7.76 -10.87
N ALA A 25 9.21 8.90 -10.27
CA ALA A 25 8.62 10.19 -10.55
C ALA A 25 9.66 11.31 -10.39
N HIS A 26 9.56 12.33 -11.25
CA HIS A 26 10.31 13.57 -11.13
C HIS A 26 9.40 14.78 -11.44
N PRO A 27 9.18 15.72 -10.50
CA PRO A 27 9.73 15.76 -9.13
C PRO A 27 9.17 14.64 -8.23
N THR A 28 9.67 14.55 -7.00
CA THR A 28 9.24 13.55 -6.01
C THR A 28 7.73 13.53 -5.86
N SER A 29 7.12 12.35 -5.93
CA SER A 29 5.67 12.17 -5.81
C SER A 29 5.23 11.93 -4.36
N LEU A 30 3.99 12.32 -4.05
CA LEU A 30 3.31 11.91 -2.81
C LEU A 30 2.57 10.60 -3.08
N ASN A 31 2.98 9.52 -2.40
CA ASN A 31 2.40 8.19 -2.56
C ASN A 31 1.78 7.72 -1.24
N TYR A 32 0.56 7.19 -1.28
CA TYR A 32 -0.14 6.67 -0.11
C TYR A 32 -1.11 5.55 -0.50
N TRP A 33 -1.41 4.66 0.45
CA TRP A 33 -2.40 3.61 0.27
C TRP A 33 -3.78 4.09 0.69
N THR A 34 -4.81 3.65 -0.04
CA THR A 34 -6.21 3.88 0.31
C THR A 34 -6.95 2.55 0.40
N ARG A 35 -8.01 2.55 1.21
CA ARG A 35 -8.99 1.46 1.25
C ARG A 35 -10.08 1.68 0.19
N GLU A 36 -10.93 0.68 -0.02
CA GLU A 36 -12.09 0.79 -0.93
C GLU A 36 -13.05 1.93 -0.54
N ASP A 37 -13.11 2.28 0.74
CA ASP A 37 -13.92 3.38 1.26
C ASP A 37 -13.25 4.77 1.10
N GLY A 38 -12.10 4.84 0.43
CA GLY A 38 -11.34 6.06 0.18
C GLY A 38 -10.51 6.55 1.38
N HIS A 39 -10.51 5.85 2.51
CA HIS A 39 -9.71 6.25 3.66
C HIS A 39 -8.23 5.99 3.41
N MET A 40 -7.42 7.01 3.65
CA MET A 40 -5.97 6.90 3.62
C MET A 40 -5.46 6.03 4.78
N ILE A 41 -4.57 5.11 4.47
CA ILE A 41 -3.89 4.30 5.47
C ILE A 41 -2.71 5.12 6.01
N HIS A 42 -2.82 5.53 7.27
CA HIS A 42 -1.74 6.16 8.01
C HIS A 42 -1.06 5.14 8.93
N ASP A 43 0.21 5.41 9.26
CA ASP A 43 0.99 4.64 10.21
C ASP A 43 0.24 4.59 11.55
N SER A 44 -0.30 3.41 11.88
CA SER A 44 -1.18 3.19 13.02
C SER A 44 -0.86 1.83 13.60
N ARG A 45 -1.07 1.62 14.90
CA ARG A 45 -0.77 0.31 15.54
C ARG A 45 -1.51 -0.88 14.91
N LYS A 46 -2.55 -0.61 14.10
CA LYS A 46 -3.35 -1.61 13.40
C LYS A 46 -2.84 -1.94 12.00
N TYR A 47 -2.09 -1.05 11.35
CA TYR A 47 -1.74 -1.12 9.93
C TYR A 47 -0.25 -0.98 9.70
#